data_AF-T0ZSK5-F1
#
_entry.id   AF-T0ZSK5-F1
#
_cell.length_a   1.000
_cell.length_b   1.000
_cell.length_c   1.000
_cell.angle_alpha   90.00
_cell.angle_beta   90.00
_cell.angle_gamma   90.00
#
_symmetry.space_group_name_H-M   'P 1'
#
loop_
_entity.id
_entity.type
_entity.pdbx_description
1 polymer ?
#
loop_
_entity_poly.entity_id
_entity_poly.type
_entity_poly.pdbx_seq_one_letter_code
_entity_poly.pdbx_strand_id
1 'polypeptide(L)'
;FWKPFIHQVEDIEKNVTREQVAQARELGIDAATGKPITVRMGRFGPFVQIGTKDDAEKPRFAGLRPGQKMDSITLADAMELFKLPRTLGETADGEPVLANIGRFGPYVKYGSKYVSLKEDDPYTVTLERALEVIRLKKEADANRIIRDFGVDGIQVLNGRFGPYVTDGAKN
;
A
#
# COMPACT_ATOMS: atom_id res chain seq x y z
N PHE A 1 -13.75 -35.86 13.85
CA PHE A 1 -12.73 -35.06 13.14
C PHE A 1 -12.83 -33.57 13.49
N TRP A 2 -14.00 -32.93 13.39
CA TRP A 2 -14.14 -31.47 13.63
C TRP A 2 -14.37 -31.02 15.08
N LYS A 3 -14.66 -31.93 16.02
CA LYS A 3 -14.94 -31.59 17.43
C LYS A 3 -13.85 -30.76 18.12
N PRO A 4 -12.54 -31.03 17.93
CA PRO A 4 -11.47 -30.21 18.51
C PRO A 4 -11.46 -28.77 17.99
N PHE A 5 -11.73 -28.58 16.69
CA PHE A 5 -11.80 -27.25 16.08
C PHE A 5 -13.01 -26.46 16.58
N ILE A 6 -14.16 -27.11 16.74
CA ILE A 6 -15.38 -26.47 17.29
C ILE A 6 -15.14 -26.00 18.72
N HIS A 7 -14.54 -26.84 19.57
CA HIS A 7 -14.20 -26.43 20.95
C HIS A 7 -13.22 -25.26 20.97
N GLN A 8 -12.22 -25.25 20.07
CA GLN A 8 -11.28 -24.15 19.96
C GLN A 8 -11.95 -22.84 19.52
N VAL A 9 -12.89 -22.88 18.57
CA VAL A 9 -13.66 -21.70 18.15
C VAL A 9 -14.55 -21.21 19.28
N GLU A 10 -15.27 -22.10 19.96
CA GLU A 10 -16.11 -21.74 21.11
C GLU A 10 -15.30 -21.17 22.28
N ASP A 11 -14.11 -21.70 22.55
CA ASP A 11 -13.22 -21.20 23.59
C ASP A 11 -12.68 -19.81 23.23
N ILE A 12 -12.32 -19.57 21.96
CA ILE A 12 -11.89 -18.25 21.49
C ILE A 12 -13.04 -17.25 21.56
N GLU A 13 -14.25 -17.65 21.17
CA GLU A 13 -15.43 -16.78 21.18
C GLU A 13 -15.88 -16.40 22.61
N LYS A 14 -15.70 -17.31 23.58
CA LYS A 14 -16.05 -17.07 24.99
C LYS A 14 -14.95 -16.35 25.78
N ASN A 15 -13.67 -16.62 25.49
CA ASN A 15 -12.55 -16.10 26.28
C ASN A 15 -11.85 -14.89 25.67
N VAL A 16 -12.05 -14.61 24.38
CA VAL A 16 -11.42 -13.47 23.69
C VAL A 16 -12.51 -12.45 23.35
N THR A 17 -12.63 -11.42 24.18
CA THR A 17 -13.49 -10.28 23.89
C THR A 17 -12.93 -9.48 22.69
N ARG A 18 -13.81 -8.86 21.89
CA ARG A 18 -13.39 -7.92 20.84
C ARG A 18 -12.49 -6.80 21.38
N GLU A 19 -12.66 -6.44 22.65
CA GLU A 19 -11.83 -5.47 23.37
C GLU A 19 -10.40 -5.97 23.64
N GLN A 20 -10.21 -7.26 23.94
CA GLN A 20 -8.88 -7.88 24.06
C GLN A 20 -8.16 -8.02 22.71
N VAL A 21 -8.89 -8.24 21.59
CA VAL A 21 -8.31 -8.20 20.23
C VAL A 21 -7.98 -6.77 19.80
N ALA A 22 -8.71 -5.79 20.34
CA ALA A 22 -8.48 -4.37 20.09
C ALA A 22 -7.38 -3.77 20.98
N GLN A 23 -6.82 -4.53 21.94
CA GLN A 23 -5.74 -4.03 22.79
C GLN A 23 -4.51 -3.72 21.94
N ALA A 24 -4.13 -2.45 21.96
CA ALA A 24 -2.88 -2.01 21.36
C ALA A 24 -1.73 -2.74 22.06
N ARG A 25 -0.97 -3.51 21.31
CA ARG A 25 0.22 -4.17 21.84
C ARG A 25 1.40 -3.23 21.72
N GLU A 26 2.02 -2.90 22.83
CA GLU A 26 3.25 -2.11 22.85
C GLU A 26 4.44 -2.97 22.41
N LEU A 27 5.21 -2.46 21.44
CA LEU A 27 6.43 -3.11 20.95
C LEU A 27 7.69 -2.58 21.62
N GLY A 28 7.62 -1.35 22.15
CA GLY A 28 8.75 -0.65 22.76
C GLY A 28 8.76 0.84 22.40
N ILE A 29 9.93 1.45 22.52
CA ILE A 29 10.14 2.88 22.28
C ILE A 29 11.03 3.06 21.05
N ASP A 30 10.68 4.00 20.19
CA ASP A 30 11.52 4.40 19.06
C ASP A 30 12.76 5.16 19.56
N ALA A 31 13.97 4.69 19.19
CA ALA A 31 15.22 5.31 19.62
C ALA A 31 15.44 6.72 19.04
N ALA A 32 14.83 7.03 17.88
CA ALA A 32 15.02 8.32 17.22
C ALA A 32 14.10 9.40 17.79
N THR A 33 12.84 9.06 18.07
CA THR A 33 11.82 10.01 18.55
C THR A 33 11.51 9.91 20.04
N GLY A 34 11.94 8.85 20.72
CA GLY A 34 11.60 8.57 22.12
C GLY A 34 10.13 8.22 22.35
N LYS A 35 9.37 7.94 21.27
CA LYS A 35 7.93 7.72 21.32
C LYS A 35 7.55 6.23 21.40
N PRO A 36 6.41 5.90 22.01
CA PRO A 36 5.93 4.52 22.07
C PRO A 36 5.56 4.01 20.68
N ILE A 37 5.93 2.77 20.39
CA ILE A 37 5.55 2.02 19.19
C ILE A 37 4.49 1.01 19.58
N THR A 38 3.31 1.11 18.97
CA THR A 38 2.16 0.25 19.26
C THR A 38 1.64 -0.41 18.00
N VAL A 39 1.18 -1.66 18.11
CA VAL A 39 0.47 -2.40 17.05
C VAL A 39 -0.98 -2.50 17.42
N ARG A 40 -1.88 -2.18 16.50
CA ARG A 40 -3.32 -2.31 16.73
C ARG A 40 -4.10 -2.58 15.44
N MET A 41 -5.34 -3.03 15.60
CA MET A 41 -6.27 -3.24 14.49
C MET A 41 -6.98 -1.93 14.12
N GLY A 42 -6.95 -1.54 12.84
CA GLY A 42 -7.62 -0.35 12.32
C GLY A 42 -8.65 -0.66 11.23
N ARG A 43 -9.31 0.39 10.72
CA ARG A 43 -10.30 0.28 9.65
C ARG A 43 -9.74 -0.29 8.34
N PHE A 44 -8.42 -0.14 8.12
CA PHE A 44 -7.72 -0.58 6.91
C PHE A 44 -6.85 -1.83 7.17
N GLY A 45 -7.05 -2.49 8.31
CA GLY A 45 -6.25 -3.65 8.73
C GLY A 45 -5.28 -3.34 9.87
N PRO A 46 -4.41 -4.31 10.21
CA PRO A 46 -3.37 -4.16 11.23
C PRO A 46 -2.37 -3.07 10.85
N PHE A 47 -2.00 -2.24 11.82
CA PHE A 47 -0.99 -1.20 11.62
C PHE A 47 -0.14 -0.97 12.87
N VAL A 48 1.07 -0.48 12.64
CA VAL A 48 1.97 0.05 13.65
C VAL A 48 1.81 1.57 13.72
N GLN A 49 1.77 2.12 14.93
CA GLN A 49 1.78 3.55 15.20
C GLN A 49 3.00 3.92 16.05
N ILE A 50 3.73 4.97 15.63
CA ILE A 50 4.74 5.64 16.45
C ILE A 50 4.13 6.94 17.01
N GLY A 51 4.19 7.10 18.34
CA GLY A 51 3.65 8.24 19.06
C GLY A 51 2.19 8.09 19.44
N THR A 52 1.67 9.07 20.15
CA THR A 52 0.27 9.17 20.58
C THR A 52 -0.46 10.27 19.82
N LYS A 53 -1.77 10.36 19.98
CA LYS A 53 -2.55 11.46 19.38
C LYS A 53 -2.32 12.78 20.13
N ASP A 54 -1.87 12.69 21.37
CA ASP A 54 -1.69 13.81 22.29
C ASP A 54 -0.29 14.45 22.14
N ASP A 55 0.60 13.83 21.35
CA ASP A 55 1.91 14.36 21.03
C ASP A 55 1.81 15.59 20.11
N ALA A 56 2.73 16.55 20.28
CA ALA A 56 2.81 17.75 19.44
C ALA A 56 3.09 17.43 17.96
N GLU A 57 3.77 16.33 17.68
CA GLU A 57 4.06 15.85 16.34
C GLU A 57 3.06 14.78 15.91
N LYS A 58 2.59 14.88 14.65
CA LYS A 58 1.62 13.92 14.11
C LYS A 58 2.14 12.47 14.22
N PRO A 59 1.34 11.54 14.76
CA PRO A 59 1.73 10.14 14.83
C PRO A 59 1.98 9.58 13.44
N ARG A 60 3.00 8.74 13.34
CA ARG A 60 3.33 8.04 12.09
C ARG A 60 2.65 6.68 12.09
N PHE A 61 2.16 6.29 10.92
CA PHE A 61 1.45 5.02 10.74
C PHE A 61 2.13 4.20 9.65
N ALA A 62 2.22 2.89 9.87
CA ALA A 62 2.64 1.95 8.85
C ALA A 62 1.77 0.68 8.92
N GLY A 63 1.16 0.30 7.80
CA GLY A 63 0.36 -0.93 7.72
C GLY A 63 1.26 -2.17 7.78
N LEU A 64 0.78 -3.23 8.43
CA LEU A 64 1.48 -4.52 8.40
C LEU A 64 1.42 -5.13 6.99
N ARG A 65 2.46 -5.88 6.61
CA ARG A 65 2.50 -6.57 5.32
C ARG A 65 1.52 -7.75 5.32
N PRO A 66 1.04 -8.19 4.15
CA PRO A 66 0.31 -9.44 4.03
C PRO A 66 1.08 -10.59 4.68
N GLY A 67 0.42 -11.34 5.57
CA GLY A 67 1.03 -12.46 6.30
C GLY A 67 1.71 -12.10 7.63
N GLN A 68 2.02 -10.83 7.90
CA GLN A 68 2.48 -10.41 9.22
C GLN A 68 1.32 -10.44 10.22
N LYS A 69 1.52 -11.09 11.37
CA LYS A 69 0.55 -11.14 12.46
C LYS A 69 0.87 -10.08 13.50
N MET A 70 -0.18 -9.47 14.05
CA MET A 70 -0.05 -8.51 15.16
C MET A 70 0.63 -9.15 16.37
N ASP A 71 0.43 -10.45 16.57
CA ASP A 71 0.95 -11.20 17.73
C ASP A 71 2.43 -11.61 17.59
N SER A 72 3.00 -11.61 16.39
CA SER A 72 4.38 -12.08 16.17
C SER A 72 5.34 -10.97 15.74
N ILE A 73 4.85 -9.79 15.37
CA ILE A 73 5.70 -8.72 14.84
C ILE A 73 6.69 -8.21 15.90
N THR A 74 7.96 -8.01 15.55
CA THR A 74 8.93 -7.46 16.51
C THR A 74 9.07 -5.94 16.36
N LEU A 75 9.74 -5.30 17.33
CA LEU A 75 10.11 -3.89 17.22
C LEU A 75 10.96 -3.63 15.96
N ALA A 76 11.89 -4.55 15.64
CA ALA A 76 12.73 -4.45 14.45
C ALA A 76 11.90 -4.48 13.16
N ASP A 77 10.96 -5.42 13.05
CA ASP A 77 10.05 -5.54 11.91
C ASP A 77 9.19 -4.28 11.75
N ALA A 78 8.68 -3.76 12.87
CA ALA A 78 7.90 -2.52 12.88
C ALA A 78 8.71 -1.33 12.33
N MET A 79 9.97 -1.19 12.74
CA MET A 79 10.86 -0.14 12.23
C MET A 79 11.13 -0.27 10.74
N GLU A 80 11.16 -1.49 10.20
CA GLU A 80 11.26 -1.69 8.77
C GLU A 80 10.08 -1.08 8.01
N LEU A 81 8.86 -1.20 8.54
CA LEU A 81 7.66 -0.68 7.89
C LEU A 81 7.68 0.85 7.73
N PHE A 82 8.37 1.55 8.63
CA PHE A 82 8.53 3.01 8.59
C PHE A 82 9.63 3.50 7.66
N LYS A 83 10.34 2.60 6.96
CA LYS A 83 11.30 2.97 5.89
C LYS A 83 10.59 3.53 4.66
N LEU A 84 9.28 3.32 4.51
CA LEU A 84 8.46 3.92 3.45
C LEU A 84 7.85 5.26 3.91
N PRO A 85 7.66 6.23 3.00
CA PRO A 85 8.00 6.21 1.57
C PRO A 85 9.51 6.28 1.31
N ARG A 86 10.01 5.50 0.34
CA ARG A 86 11.43 5.48 -0.03
C ARG A 86 11.65 6.24 -1.34
N THR A 87 12.55 7.21 -1.33
CA THR A 87 13.01 7.90 -2.54
C THR A 87 14.02 7.05 -3.29
N LEU A 88 13.76 6.76 -4.56
CA LEU A 88 14.64 5.96 -5.41
C LEU A 88 15.58 6.82 -6.27
N GLY A 89 15.19 8.07 -6.55
CA GLY A 89 15.90 8.98 -7.44
C GLY A 89 14.91 9.83 -8.24
N GLU A 90 15.27 10.14 -9.48
CA GLU A 90 14.49 10.98 -10.39
C GLU A 90 14.32 10.29 -11.75
N THR A 91 13.27 10.66 -12.50
CA THR A 91 13.10 10.25 -13.89
C THR A 91 14.03 11.06 -14.80
N ALA A 92 14.13 10.66 -16.07
CA ALA A 92 14.83 11.45 -17.10
C ALA A 92 14.22 12.86 -17.27
N ASP A 93 12.96 13.03 -16.92
CA ASP A 93 12.21 14.29 -16.96
C ASP A 93 12.42 15.13 -15.68
N GLY A 94 13.25 14.67 -14.72
CA GLY A 94 13.51 15.32 -13.43
C GLY A 94 12.41 15.12 -12.38
N GLU A 95 11.47 14.19 -12.59
CA GLU A 95 10.39 13.94 -11.63
C GLU A 95 10.86 13.00 -10.51
N PRO A 96 10.65 13.31 -9.22
CA PRO A 96 11.07 12.45 -8.12
C PRO A 96 10.30 11.14 -8.11
N VAL A 97 11.02 10.03 -7.95
CA VAL A 97 10.49 8.67 -7.93
C VAL A 97 10.47 8.13 -6.50
N LEU A 98 9.28 7.80 -6.00
CA LEU A 98 9.03 7.34 -4.64
C LEU A 98 8.35 5.96 -4.67
N ALA A 99 8.88 4.98 -3.94
CA ALA A 99 8.20 3.71 -3.68
C ALA A 99 7.42 3.79 -2.36
N ASN A 100 6.18 3.31 -2.37
CA ASN A 100 5.32 3.28 -1.17
C ASN A 100 4.23 2.20 -1.27
N ILE A 101 3.49 1.98 -0.19
CA ILE A 101 2.34 1.08 -0.12
C ILE A 101 1.07 1.90 0.14
N GLY A 102 0.04 1.66 -0.68
CA GLY A 102 -1.27 2.31 -0.54
C GLY A 102 -2.40 1.30 -0.39
N ARG A 103 -3.64 1.79 -0.43
CA ARG A 103 -4.85 0.95 -0.30
C ARG A 103 -4.93 -0.17 -1.36
N PHE A 104 -4.37 0.06 -2.54
CA PHE A 104 -4.41 -0.87 -3.67
C PHE A 104 -3.10 -1.68 -3.81
N GLY A 105 -2.26 -1.68 -2.78
CA GLY A 105 -0.97 -2.37 -2.77
C GLY A 105 0.23 -1.46 -3.06
N PRO A 106 1.40 -2.08 -3.31
CA PRO A 106 2.65 -1.39 -3.61
C PRO A 106 2.60 -0.58 -4.91
N TYR A 107 3.18 0.62 -4.88
CA TYR A 107 3.24 1.51 -6.03
C TYR A 107 4.51 2.36 -6.04
N VAL A 108 4.85 2.83 -7.23
CA VAL A 108 5.79 3.92 -7.46
C VAL A 108 5.01 5.18 -7.81
N LYS A 109 5.33 6.28 -7.16
CA LYS A 109 4.86 7.62 -7.50
C LYS A 109 5.97 8.36 -8.22
N TYR A 110 5.63 9.00 -9.33
CA TYR A 110 6.51 9.90 -10.05
C TYR A 110 5.70 11.17 -10.41
N GLY A 111 6.19 12.34 -10.01
CA GLY A 111 5.42 13.59 -10.11
C GLY A 111 4.05 13.47 -9.42
N SER A 112 2.97 13.60 -10.20
CA SER A 112 1.57 13.41 -9.76
C SER A 112 0.97 12.03 -10.08
N LYS A 113 1.73 11.16 -10.75
CA LYS A 113 1.26 9.88 -11.29
C LYS A 113 1.68 8.71 -10.41
N TYR A 114 0.92 7.63 -10.51
CA TYR A 114 1.07 6.42 -9.68
C TYR A 114 1.10 5.19 -10.58
N VAL A 115 2.04 4.28 -10.36
CA VAL A 115 2.15 3.01 -11.08
C VAL A 115 2.26 1.87 -10.08
N SER A 116 1.42 0.85 -10.22
CA SER A 116 1.47 -0.32 -9.35
C SER A 116 2.73 -1.14 -9.63
N LEU A 117 3.40 -1.57 -8.55
CA LEU A 117 4.55 -2.47 -8.59
C LEU A 117 4.14 -3.94 -8.76
N LYS A 118 2.85 -4.26 -8.61
CA LYS A 118 2.30 -5.63 -8.66
C LYS A 118 3.04 -6.58 -7.70
N GLU A 119 3.97 -7.38 -8.23
CA GLU A 119 4.72 -8.40 -7.50
C GLU A 119 6.04 -7.86 -6.91
N ASP A 120 6.51 -6.70 -7.39
CA ASP A 120 7.75 -6.10 -6.92
C ASP A 120 7.61 -5.56 -5.49
N ASP A 121 8.60 -5.83 -4.64
CA ASP A 121 8.62 -5.38 -3.25
C ASP A 121 9.05 -3.89 -3.16
N PRO A 122 8.22 -3.00 -2.60
CA PRO A 122 8.52 -1.56 -2.51
C PRO A 122 9.73 -1.25 -1.61
N TYR A 123 10.13 -2.16 -0.72
CA TYR A 123 11.29 -2.00 0.17
C TYR A 123 12.61 -2.36 -0.51
N THR A 124 12.60 -3.07 -1.64
CA THR A 124 13.81 -3.55 -2.32
C THR A 124 13.91 -3.13 -3.78
N VAL A 125 12.81 -2.71 -4.41
CA VAL A 125 12.78 -2.27 -5.83
C VAL A 125 13.87 -1.25 -6.15
N THR A 126 14.57 -1.40 -7.28
CA THR A 126 15.61 -0.44 -7.71
C THR A 126 15.02 0.71 -8.53
N LEU A 127 15.80 1.77 -8.73
CA LEU A 127 15.40 2.86 -9.62
C LEU A 127 15.21 2.35 -11.05
N GLU A 128 16.09 1.48 -11.57
CA GLU A 128 15.94 0.97 -12.95
C GLU A 128 14.63 0.20 -13.10
N ARG A 129 14.30 -0.66 -12.13
CA ARG A 129 13.04 -1.42 -12.16
C ARG A 129 11.82 -0.50 -12.06
N ALA A 130 11.88 0.53 -11.22
CA ALA A 130 10.81 1.52 -11.11
C ALA A 130 10.61 2.28 -12.44
N LEU A 131 11.69 2.68 -13.11
CA LEU A 131 11.63 3.35 -14.42
C LEU A 131 11.09 2.43 -15.52
N GLU A 132 11.43 1.15 -15.49
CA GLU A 132 10.87 0.14 -16.41
C GLU A 132 9.35 0.03 -16.24
N VAL A 133 8.87 -0.12 -15.01
CA VAL A 133 7.44 -0.20 -14.70
C VAL A 133 6.70 1.08 -15.12
N ILE A 134 7.32 2.25 -14.94
CA ILE A 134 6.77 3.53 -15.42
C ILE A 134 6.70 3.55 -16.95
N ARG A 135 7.75 3.12 -17.66
CA ARG A 135 7.78 3.07 -19.14
C ARG A 135 6.68 2.15 -19.67
N LEU A 136 6.57 0.94 -19.13
CA LEU A 136 5.53 -0.02 -19.52
C LEU A 136 4.12 0.55 -19.31
N LYS A 137 3.91 1.31 -18.22
CA LYS A 137 2.64 1.99 -17.97
C LYS A 137 2.38 3.11 -18.99
N LYS A 138 3.38 3.94 -19.31
CA LYS A 138 3.27 4.98 -20.35
C LYS A 138 2.92 4.37 -21.71
N GLU A 139 3.55 3.25 -22.07
CA GLU A 139 3.27 2.51 -23.32
C GLU A 139 1.87 1.91 -23.33
N ALA A 140 1.44 1.30 -22.23
CA ALA A 140 0.07 0.78 -22.12
C ALA A 140 -0.98 1.88 -22.21
N ASP A 141 -0.72 3.05 -21.62
CA ASP A 141 -1.62 4.21 -21.69
C ASP A 141 -1.64 4.83 -23.10
N ALA A 142 -0.52 4.86 -23.80
CA ALA A 142 -0.45 5.29 -25.20
C ALA A 142 -1.19 4.32 -26.13
N ASN A 143 -0.95 3.00 -25.98
CA ASN A 143 -1.60 1.96 -26.77
C ASN A 143 -3.11 1.82 -26.48
N ARG A 144 -3.61 2.47 -25.43
CA ARG A 144 -5.05 2.57 -25.15
C ARG A 144 -5.75 3.44 -26.18
N ILE A 145 -5.11 4.48 -26.73
CA ILE A 145 -5.72 5.38 -27.71
C ILE A 145 -5.27 4.94 -29.10
N ILE A 146 -6.19 4.40 -29.89
CA ILE A 146 -5.92 3.99 -31.27
C ILE A 146 -5.98 5.20 -32.20
N ARG A 147 -7.00 6.06 -32.00
CA ARG A 147 -7.17 7.28 -32.80
C ARG A 147 -7.97 8.32 -32.02
N ASP A 148 -7.52 9.56 -32.06
CA ASP A 148 -8.27 10.71 -31.57
C ASP A 148 -8.72 11.53 -32.78
N PHE A 149 -10.01 11.86 -32.87
CA PHE A 149 -10.56 12.65 -33.97
C PHE A 149 -10.57 14.16 -33.68
N GLY A 150 -10.28 14.60 -32.45
CA GLY A 150 -10.20 16.01 -32.07
C GLY A 150 -11.53 16.78 -32.13
N VAL A 151 -12.63 16.11 -32.45
CA VAL A 151 -13.99 16.66 -32.52
C VAL A 151 -14.86 15.97 -31.47
N ASP A 152 -15.59 16.77 -30.69
CA ASP A 152 -16.54 16.31 -29.66
C ASP A 152 -16.00 15.23 -28.68
N GLY A 153 -14.68 15.17 -28.47
CA GLY A 153 -14.05 14.16 -27.61
C GLY A 153 -14.08 12.73 -28.15
N ILE A 154 -14.38 12.54 -29.44
CA ILE A 154 -14.51 11.22 -30.05
C ILE A 154 -13.14 10.56 -30.22
N GLN A 155 -12.97 9.40 -29.59
CA GLN A 155 -11.75 8.60 -29.61
C GLN A 155 -12.06 7.13 -29.90
N VAL A 156 -11.17 6.48 -30.65
CA VAL A 156 -11.11 5.01 -30.78
C VAL A 156 -10.14 4.50 -29.72
N LEU A 157 -10.63 3.69 -28.79
CA LEU A 157 -9.85 3.13 -27.70
C LEU A 157 -9.69 1.62 -27.84
N ASN A 158 -8.56 1.09 -27.40
CA ASN A 158 -8.31 -0.34 -27.30
C ASN A 158 -8.84 -0.87 -25.95
N GLY A 159 -9.97 -1.57 -25.98
CA GLY A 159 -10.64 -2.12 -24.80
C GLY A 159 -10.34 -3.61 -24.55
N ARG A 160 -10.88 -4.15 -23.46
CA ARG A 160 -10.73 -5.57 -23.08
C ARG A 160 -11.28 -6.54 -24.13
N PHE A 161 -12.29 -6.12 -24.89
CA PHE A 161 -12.99 -6.95 -25.89
C PHE A 161 -12.68 -6.53 -27.34
N GLY A 162 -11.66 -5.69 -27.54
CA GLY A 162 -11.29 -5.12 -28.83
C GLY A 162 -11.50 -3.60 -28.90
N PRO A 163 -11.20 -2.99 -30.06
CA PRO A 163 -11.38 -1.57 -30.29
C PRO A 163 -12.83 -1.12 -30.18
N TYR A 164 -13.08 0.03 -29.54
CA TYR A 164 -14.41 0.65 -29.47
C TYR A 164 -14.29 2.17 -29.61
N VAL A 165 -15.40 2.82 -29.96
CA VAL A 165 -15.47 4.28 -30.13
C VAL A 165 -16.17 4.88 -28.91
N THR A 166 -15.64 5.96 -28.35
CA THR A 166 -16.27 6.67 -27.24
C THR A 166 -16.27 8.17 -27.48
N ASP A 167 -17.31 8.85 -27.03
CA ASP A 167 -17.40 10.31 -26.92
C ASP A 167 -17.03 10.80 -25.49
N GLY A 168 -16.50 9.90 -24.65
CA GLY A 168 -16.20 10.14 -23.25
C GLY A 168 -17.39 9.93 -22.29
N ALA A 169 -18.63 9.93 -22.79
CA ALA A 169 -19.85 9.68 -22.01
C ALA A 169 -20.44 8.29 -22.26
N LYS A 170 -20.30 7.77 -23.48
CA LYS A 170 -20.81 6.48 -23.95
C LYS A 170 -19.72 5.74 -24.74
N ASN A 171 -19.79 4.40 -24.72
CA ASN A 171 -18.88 3.47 -25.39
C ASN A 171 -19.61 2.67 -26.46
#